data_AF-A0A699GZR6-F1
#
_entry.id   AF-A0A699GZR6-F1
#
_cell.length_a   1.000
_cell.length_b   1.000
_cell.length_c   1.000
_cell.angle_alpha   90.00
_cell.angle_beta   90.00
_cell.angle_gamma   90.00
#
_symmetry.space_group_name_H-M   'P 1'
#
loop_
_entity.id
_entity.type
_entity.pdbx_description
1 polymer ?
#
loop_
_entity_poly.entity_id
_entity_poly.type
_entity_poly.pdbx_seq_one_letter_code
_entity_poly.pdbx_strand_id
1 'polypeptide(L)'
;MMKKSDGETAMLFPKAATLRNLTYYVPLYVTLQKGLLRKVMIVKKPPRLKIFGKVFIRKVPIMLWSSYCTLFQNSEKALMEHGECPYDQGGYFIINGSEKVLIAQEKMSTNHVYVFKKRQSNIYGYVGEALGFMVDKDILEHICYDFVDTQMMELLQPSLE
;
A
#
# COMPACT_ATOMS: atom_id res chain seq x y z
N MET A 1 -1.14 0.48 -21.38
CA MET A 1 -1.04 1.42 -22.53
C MET A 1 0.43 1.58 -22.91
N MET A 2 0.75 1.51 -24.21
CA MET A 2 2.10 1.72 -24.75
C MET A 2 2.13 3.01 -25.57
N LYS A 3 3.14 3.87 -25.37
CA LYS A 3 3.43 4.95 -26.32
C LYS A 3 4.30 4.38 -27.45
N LYS A 4 3.85 4.52 -28.69
CA LYS A 4 4.64 4.18 -29.88
C LYS A 4 5.70 5.26 -30.12
N SER A 5 6.66 4.95 -31.01
CA SER A 5 7.65 5.91 -31.54
C SER A 5 7.01 7.20 -32.05
N ASP A 6 5.80 7.08 -32.59
CA ASP A 6 5.09 8.15 -33.28
C ASP A 6 4.28 9.03 -32.32
N GLY A 7 4.43 8.82 -31.00
CA GLY A 7 3.73 9.57 -29.96
C GLY A 7 2.31 9.07 -29.65
N GLU A 8 1.74 8.23 -30.51
CA GLU A 8 0.42 7.63 -30.30
C GLU A 8 0.41 6.65 -29.11
N THR A 9 -0.69 6.67 -28.36
CA THR A 9 -0.90 5.75 -27.25
C THR A 9 -1.82 4.62 -27.68
N ALA A 10 -1.32 3.38 -27.62
CA ALA A 10 -2.06 2.18 -27.94
C ALA A 10 -2.36 1.35 -26.69
N MET A 11 -3.42 0.54 -26.77
CA MET A 11 -3.65 -0.53 -25.79
C MET A 11 -2.47 -1.51 -25.86
N LEU A 12 -2.01 -1.97 -24.69
CA LEU A 12 -0.93 -2.95 -24.59
C LEU A 12 -1.57 -4.22 -24.06
N PHE A 13 -1.35 -5.35 -24.71
CA PHE A 13 -1.73 -6.66 -24.19
C PHE A 13 -0.54 -7.28 -23.44
N PRO A 14 -0.79 -8.11 -22.40
CA PRO A 14 0.26 -8.77 -21.63
C PRO A 14 1.30 -9.50 -22.48
N LYS A 15 0.89 -10.36 -23.42
CA LYS A 15 1.82 -11.08 -24.30
C LYS A 15 2.72 -10.15 -25.11
N ALA A 16 2.17 -9.05 -25.59
CA ALA A 16 2.94 -8.04 -26.30
C ALA A 16 3.94 -7.30 -25.38
N ALA A 17 3.62 -7.14 -24.09
CA ALA A 17 4.55 -6.58 -23.12
C ALA A 17 5.73 -7.52 -22.85
N THR A 18 5.47 -8.83 -22.71
CA THR A 18 6.48 -9.88 -22.55
C THR A 18 7.46 -9.89 -23.73
N LEU A 19 6.94 -10.01 -24.96
CA LEU A 19 7.77 -10.11 -26.17
C LEU A 19 8.62 -8.87 -26.46
N ARG A 20 8.21 -7.70 -25.95
CA ARG A 20 8.88 -6.42 -26.19
C ARG A 20 9.74 -5.95 -25.01
N ASN A 21 9.93 -6.78 -23.99
CA ASN A 21 10.65 -6.41 -22.76
C ASN A 21 10.07 -5.15 -22.07
N LEU A 22 8.75 -4.97 -22.14
CA LEU A 22 8.05 -3.84 -21.53
C LEU A 22 7.47 -4.23 -20.18
N THR A 23 7.18 -3.22 -19.35
CA THR A 23 6.38 -3.40 -18.14
C THR A 23 4.91 -3.19 -18.47
N TYR A 24 4.04 -4.11 -18.05
CA TYR A 24 2.60 -4.01 -18.19
C TYR A 24 2.01 -3.13 -17.07
N TYR A 25 1.69 -1.87 -17.38
CA TYR A 25 1.24 -0.88 -16.41
C TYR A 25 0.06 -0.02 -16.90
N VAL A 26 -0.60 0.62 -15.94
CA VAL A 26 -1.56 1.72 -16.16
C VAL A 26 -0.94 3.05 -15.69
N PRO A 27 -1.15 4.17 -16.41
CA PRO A 27 -0.85 5.50 -15.90
C PRO A 27 -1.85 5.93 -14.83
N LEU A 28 -1.35 6.37 -13.67
CA LEU A 28 -2.11 6.92 -12.57
C LEU A 28 -2.24 8.44 -12.71
N TYR A 29 -3.48 8.92 -12.71
CA TYR A 29 -3.82 10.33 -12.74
C TYR A 29 -4.61 10.71 -11.49
N VAL A 30 -4.39 11.93 -10.98
CA VAL A 30 -5.12 12.48 -9.84
C VAL A 30 -5.60 13.90 -10.14
N THR A 31 -6.64 14.33 -9.44
CA THR A 31 -7.09 15.73 -9.45
C THR A 31 -6.43 16.46 -8.29
N LEU A 32 -5.69 17.54 -8.56
CA LEU A 32 -5.03 18.34 -7.54
C LEU A 32 -5.82 19.60 -7.24
N GLN A 33 -6.02 19.90 -5.95
CA GLN A 33 -6.60 21.16 -5.50
C GLN A 33 -5.54 21.96 -4.74
N LYS A 34 -5.15 23.12 -5.28
CA LYS A 34 -4.17 24.03 -4.67
C LYS A 34 -4.88 25.25 -4.10
N GLY A 35 -4.86 25.40 -2.78
CA GLY A 35 -5.30 26.63 -2.11
C GLY A 35 -4.16 27.63 -2.02
N LEU A 36 -4.35 28.86 -2.52
CA LEU A 36 -3.39 29.94 -2.32
C LEU A 36 -3.84 30.80 -1.13
N LEU A 37 -3.14 30.65 0.00
CA LEU A 37 -3.33 31.50 1.17
C LEU A 37 -2.48 32.77 0.99
N ARG A 38 -3.13 33.92 0.81
CA ARG A 38 -2.44 35.21 0.89
C ARG A 38 -2.42 35.65 2.36
N LYS A 39 -1.25 35.69 2.99
CA LYS A 39 -1.02 36.44 4.23
C LYS A 39 -1.14 37.95 3.92
N VAL A 40 -2.37 38.46 3.83
CA VAL A 40 -2.61 39.91 3.84
C VAL A 40 -3.25 40.21 5.19
N MET A 41 -2.55 40.99 6.00
CA MET A 41 -2.87 41.26 7.41
C MET A 41 -4.24 41.90 7.69
N ILE A 42 -5.05 42.25 6.69
CA ILE A 42 -6.23 43.11 6.92
C ILE A 42 -7.55 42.59 6.33
N VAL A 43 -7.57 41.57 5.46
CA VAL A 43 -8.86 41.07 4.92
C VAL A 43 -8.86 39.55 4.78
N LYS A 44 -9.69 38.87 5.60
CA LYS A 44 -10.06 37.45 5.47
C LYS A 44 -10.87 37.23 4.19
N LYS A 45 -10.24 37.24 3.01
CA LYS A 45 -10.87 36.70 1.79
C LYS A 45 -10.73 35.18 1.79
N PRO A 46 -11.77 34.41 1.38
CA PRO A 46 -11.66 32.97 1.26
C PRO A 46 -10.52 32.61 0.28
N PRO A 47 -9.77 31.52 0.55
CA PRO A 47 -8.66 31.11 -0.30
C PRO A 47 -9.17 30.82 -1.72
N ARG A 48 -8.48 31.36 -2.73
CA ARG A 48 -8.74 30.97 -4.12
C ARG A 48 -8.21 29.55 -4.32
N LEU A 49 -9.13 28.61 -4.55
CA LEU A 49 -8.81 27.23 -4.90
C LEU A 49 -8.57 27.14 -6.41
N LYS A 50 -7.39 26.66 -6.81
CA LYS A 50 -7.11 26.25 -8.19
C LYS A 50 -7.20 24.74 -8.29
N ILE A 51 -8.06 24.25 -9.16
CA ILE A 51 -8.21 22.82 -9.45
C ILE A 51 -7.42 22.51 -10.71
N PHE A 52 -6.54 21.52 -10.62
CA PHE A 52 -5.82 20.93 -11.75
C PHE A 52 -6.39 19.53 -11.99
N GLY A 53 -7.12 19.35 -13.08
CA GLY A 53 -7.68 18.06 -13.45
C GLY A 53 -6.62 17.14 -14.07
N LYS A 54 -6.72 15.83 -13.80
CA LYS A 54 -6.00 14.76 -14.51
C LYS A 54 -4.47 14.95 -14.58
N VAL A 55 -3.87 15.21 -13.43
CA VAL A 55 -2.40 15.32 -13.29
C VAL A 55 -1.80 13.91 -13.23
N PHE A 56 -0.87 13.61 -14.13
CA PHE A 56 -0.13 12.35 -14.13
C PHE A 56 0.81 12.28 -12.92
N ILE A 57 0.74 11.19 -12.15
CA ILE A 57 1.60 10.97 -10.98
C ILE A 57 2.64 9.90 -11.27
N ARG A 58 2.20 8.72 -11.71
CA ARG A 58 3.11 7.57 -11.90
C ARG A 58 2.53 6.50 -12.80
N LYS A 59 3.35 5.53 -13.14
CA LYS A 59 2.95 4.24 -13.72
C LYS A 59 2.82 3.20 -12.60
N VAL A 60 1.76 2.41 -12.62
CA VAL A 60 1.52 1.32 -11.66
C VAL A 60 1.40 0.01 -12.42
N PRO A 61 2.25 -0.99 -12.16
CA PRO A 61 2.11 -2.33 -12.76
C PRO A 61 0.74 -2.93 -12.44
N ILE A 62 0.12 -3.56 -13.43
CA ILE A 62 -1.18 -4.21 -13.26
C ILE A 62 -0.96 -5.72 -13.12
N MET A 63 -1.62 -6.33 -12.15
CA MET A 63 -1.63 -7.80 -12.02
C MET A 63 -2.49 -8.38 -13.13
N LEU A 64 -1.99 -9.41 -13.83
CA LEU A 64 -2.77 -10.11 -14.83
C LEU A 64 -4.01 -10.74 -14.18
N TRP A 65 -5.11 -10.75 -14.93
CA TRP A 65 -6.45 -11.16 -14.47
C TRP A 65 -7.11 -10.31 -13.37
N SER A 66 -6.47 -9.23 -12.89
CA SER A 66 -7.17 -8.24 -12.07
C SER A 66 -8.25 -7.49 -12.86
N SER A 67 -9.18 -6.84 -12.16
CA SER A 67 -10.27 -6.05 -12.76
C SER A 67 -9.81 -4.91 -13.68
N TYR A 68 -8.57 -4.44 -13.53
CA TYR A 68 -7.96 -3.39 -14.36
C TYR A 68 -7.10 -3.95 -15.50
N CYS A 69 -6.96 -5.27 -15.60
CA CYS A 69 -6.24 -5.93 -16.68
C CYS A 69 -7.06 -5.90 -17.98
N THR A 70 -6.38 -5.75 -19.11
CA THR A 70 -6.98 -5.81 -20.45
C THR A 70 -7.58 -7.19 -20.75
N LEU A 71 -7.13 -8.25 -20.08
CA LEU A 71 -7.67 -9.60 -20.22
C LEU A 71 -9.04 -9.77 -19.53
N PHE A 72 -9.33 -8.94 -18.53
CA PHE A 72 -10.53 -9.07 -17.71
C PHE A 72 -11.79 -8.88 -18.56
N GLN A 73 -12.77 -9.78 -18.41
CA GLN A 73 -14.04 -9.80 -19.16
C GLN A 73 -13.93 -9.97 -20.69
N ASN A 74 -12.77 -10.37 -21.22
CA ASN A 74 -12.69 -10.80 -22.62
C ASN A 74 -13.23 -12.22 -22.80
N SER A 75 -13.80 -12.49 -23.97
CA SER A 75 -14.18 -13.84 -24.37
C SER A 75 -12.93 -14.68 -24.67
N GLU A 76 -13.01 -15.99 -24.49
CA GLU A 76 -11.91 -16.92 -24.80
C GLU A 76 -11.41 -16.78 -26.24
N LYS A 77 -12.34 -16.55 -27.19
CA LYS A 77 -12.00 -16.30 -28.60
C LYS A 77 -11.15 -15.03 -28.75
N ALA A 78 -11.57 -13.93 -28.12
CA ALA A 78 -10.82 -12.68 -28.16
C ALA A 78 -9.43 -12.84 -27.53
N LEU A 79 -9.31 -13.59 -26.43
CA LEU A 79 -8.01 -13.89 -25.82
C LEU A 79 -7.08 -14.64 -26.80
N MET A 80 -7.60 -15.69 -27.43
CA MET A 80 -6.85 -16.45 -28.44
C MET A 80 -6.41 -15.60 -29.63
N GLU A 81 -7.28 -14.72 -30.14
CA GLU A 81 -6.95 -13.79 -31.23
C GLU A 81 -5.81 -12.84 -30.88
N HIS A 82 -5.67 -12.46 -29.60
CA HIS A 82 -4.60 -11.61 -29.11
C HIS A 82 -3.35 -12.40 -28.69
N GLY A 83 -3.32 -13.73 -28.90
CA GLY A 83 -2.20 -14.60 -28.56
C GLY A 83 -2.07 -14.87 -27.06
N GLU A 84 -3.15 -14.71 -26.30
CA GLU A 84 -3.25 -14.98 -24.88
C GLU A 84 -3.84 -16.38 -24.65
N CYS A 85 -3.48 -17.02 -23.53
CA CYS A 85 -4.00 -18.33 -23.16
C CYS A 85 -5.27 -18.17 -22.30
N PRO A 86 -6.43 -18.72 -22.69
CA PRO A 86 -7.64 -18.69 -21.86
C PRO A 86 -7.51 -19.42 -20.51
N TYR A 87 -6.56 -20.35 -20.43
CA TYR A 87 -6.30 -21.17 -19.24
C TYR A 87 -5.21 -20.59 -18.32
N ASP A 88 -4.63 -19.44 -18.67
CA ASP A 88 -3.73 -18.74 -17.76
C ASP A 88 -4.51 -18.23 -16.55
N GLN A 89 -4.07 -18.55 -15.35
CA GLN A 89 -4.72 -18.14 -14.10
C GLN A 89 -4.33 -16.71 -13.69
N GLY A 90 -3.27 -16.14 -14.24
CA GLY A 90 -2.77 -14.82 -13.85
C GLY A 90 -2.17 -14.80 -12.44
N GLY A 91 -2.37 -13.70 -11.72
CA GLY A 91 -1.82 -13.51 -10.37
C GLY A 91 -0.35 -13.04 -10.33
N TYR A 92 0.22 -12.75 -11.49
CA TYR A 92 1.57 -12.24 -11.65
C TYR A 92 1.60 -10.88 -12.37
N PHE A 93 2.78 -10.26 -12.38
CA PHE A 93 3.05 -8.99 -13.01
C PHE A 93 4.10 -9.16 -14.11
N ILE A 94 3.93 -8.48 -15.24
CA ILE A 94 4.97 -8.41 -16.27
C ILE A 94 5.79 -7.12 -16.06
N ILE A 95 7.06 -7.29 -15.70
CA ILE A 95 8.00 -6.20 -15.45
C ILE A 95 9.23 -6.43 -16.32
N ASN A 96 9.50 -5.49 -17.23
CA ASN A 96 10.58 -5.56 -18.22
C ASN A 96 10.57 -6.87 -19.01
N GLY A 97 9.39 -7.31 -19.43
CA GLY A 97 9.17 -8.57 -20.14
C GLY A 97 9.21 -9.84 -19.30
N SER A 98 9.60 -9.77 -18.03
CA SER A 98 9.62 -10.93 -17.13
C SER A 98 8.39 -11.01 -16.26
N GLU A 99 7.91 -12.23 -16.03
CA GLU A 99 6.84 -12.53 -15.08
C GLU A 99 7.38 -12.51 -13.65
N LYS A 100 6.66 -11.85 -12.75
CA LYS A 100 7.02 -11.67 -11.34
C LYS A 100 5.80 -11.85 -10.46
N VAL A 101 5.96 -12.63 -9.40
CA VAL A 101 4.91 -12.92 -8.41
C VAL A 101 5.29 -12.28 -7.09
N LEU A 102 4.31 -11.73 -6.37
CA LEU A 102 4.49 -11.32 -4.99
C LEU A 102 4.23 -12.52 -4.08
N ILE A 103 5.19 -12.83 -3.21
CA ILE A 103 5.08 -13.93 -2.25
C ILE A 103 4.61 -13.34 -0.93
N ALA A 104 3.66 -14.00 -0.28
CA ALA A 104 3.21 -13.62 1.04
C ALA A 104 4.38 -13.68 2.04
N GLN A 105 4.52 -12.65 2.87
CA GLN A 105 5.47 -12.62 3.96
C GLN A 105 4.73 -12.77 5.28
N GLU A 106 5.16 -13.75 6.08
CA GLU A 106 4.64 -13.94 7.42
C GLU A 106 5.13 -12.79 8.33
N LYS A 107 4.20 -12.25 9.12
CA LYS A 107 4.47 -11.24 10.14
C LYS A 107 3.58 -11.52 11.34
N MET A 108 4.06 -11.20 12.54
CA MET A 108 3.23 -11.23 13.75
C MET A 108 1.99 -10.35 13.56
N SER A 109 0.83 -10.88 13.96
CA SER A 109 -0.43 -10.15 13.84
C SER A 109 -0.43 -8.93 14.75
N THR A 110 -0.99 -7.82 14.26
CA THR A 110 -1.23 -6.65 15.10
C THR A 110 -2.47 -6.84 15.98
N ASN A 111 -2.68 -5.92 16.92
CA ASN A 111 -3.76 -5.86 17.88
C ASN A 111 -3.84 -7.10 18.79
N HIS A 112 -2.69 -7.72 19.06
CA HIS A 112 -2.52 -8.81 20.02
C HIS A 112 -1.36 -8.47 20.96
N VAL A 113 -1.48 -8.87 22.24
CA VAL A 113 -0.40 -8.76 23.22
C VAL A 113 0.36 -10.08 23.25
N TYR A 114 1.65 -10.02 22.95
CA TYR A 114 2.55 -11.17 23.00
C TYR A 114 3.38 -11.13 24.28
N VAL A 115 3.42 -12.24 25.02
CA VAL A 115 4.24 -12.32 26.24
C VAL A 115 5.40 -13.29 26.02
N PHE A 116 6.62 -12.79 26.14
CA PHE A 116 7.84 -13.58 25.96
C PHE A 116 8.60 -13.70 27.27
N LYS A 117 9.11 -14.90 27.55
CA LYS A 117 10.01 -15.13 28.68
C LYS A 117 11.42 -14.63 28.35
N LYS A 118 12.00 -13.78 29.20
CA LYS A 118 13.38 -13.29 29.06
C LYS A 118 14.36 -14.28 29.71
N ARG A 119 15.64 -14.18 29.31
CA ARG A 119 16.73 -14.99 29.88
C ARG A 119 17.02 -14.54 31.33
N GLN A 120 17.56 -15.46 32.13
CA GLN A 120 17.73 -15.32 33.59
C GLN A 120 18.58 -14.13 34.06
N SER A 121 19.36 -13.49 33.19
CA SER A 121 20.20 -12.34 33.53
C SER A 121 19.53 -10.98 33.37
N ASN A 122 18.25 -10.93 32.96
CA ASN A 122 17.52 -9.67 32.82
C ASN A 122 16.79 -9.32 34.12
N ILE A 123 16.66 -8.02 34.39
CA ILE A 123 15.95 -7.47 35.56
C ILE A 123 14.49 -7.95 35.59
N TYR A 124 13.88 -8.13 34.43
CA TYR A 124 12.51 -8.64 34.25
C TYR A 124 12.50 -10.04 33.62
N GLY A 125 11.68 -10.94 34.17
CA GLY A 125 11.54 -12.32 33.70
C GLY A 125 10.65 -12.50 32.45
N TYR A 126 9.78 -11.52 32.17
CA TYR A 126 8.86 -11.53 31.03
C TYR A 126 8.81 -10.15 30.37
N VAL A 127 8.47 -10.12 29.08
CA VAL A 127 8.17 -8.89 28.33
C VAL A 127 6.86 -9.06 27.59
N GLY A 128 6.01 -8.04 27.65
CA GLY A 128 4.81 -7.92 26.82
C GLY A 128 5.10 -7.03 25.62
N GLU A 129 4.75 -7.47 24.41
CA GLU A 129 4.80 -6.65 23.20
C GLU A 129 3.37 -6.49 22.66
N ALA A 130 2.87 -5.25 22.68
CA ALA A 130 1.59 -4.90 22.08
C ALA A 130 1.84 -4.29 20.69
N LEU A 131 1.54 -5.05 19.64
CA LEU A 131 1.80 -4.62 18.26
C LEU A 131 0.55 -3.97 17.67
N GLY A 132 0.44 -2.64 17.56
CA GLY A 132 -0.75 -2.02 16.94
C GLY A 132 -0.90 -0.52 17.23
N PHE A 133 -2.05 0.05 16.82
CA PHE A 133 -2.49 1.40 17.20
C PHE A 133 -3.50 1.27 18.33
N MET A 134 -3.07 0.88 19.52
CA MET A 134 -3.85 1.08 20.74
C MET A 134 -3.21 2.23 21.50
N VAL A 135 -4.04 3.07 22.12
CA VAL A 135 -3.53 4.08 23.04
C VAL A 135 -2.93 3.33 24.22
N ASP A 136 -1.74 3.72 24.66
CA ASP A 136 -1.04 3.05 25.77
C ASP A 136 -1.92 2.90 27.01
N LYS A 137 -2.83 3.86 27.22
CA LYS A 137 -3.86 3.82 28.24
C LYS A 137 -4.76 2.57 28.16
N ASP A 138 -5.23 2.21 26.98
CA ASP A 138 -6.12 1.05 26.80
C ASP A 138 -5.36 -0.25 27.09
N ILE A 139 -4.07 -0.30 26.73
CA ILE A 139 -3.19 -1.43 27.05
C ILE A 139 -2.98 -1.52 28.56
N LEU A 140 -2.70 -0.38 29.21
CA LEU A 140 -2.50 -0.32 30.65
C LEU A 140 -3.78 -0.67 31.42
N GLU A 141 -4.98 -0.37 30.92
CA GLU A 141 -6.24 -0.74 31.59
C GLU A 141 -6.44 -2.26 31.64
N HIS A 142 -5.79 -3.01 30.75
CA HIS A 142 -5.83 -4.47 30.73
C HIS A 142 -4.66 -5.13 31.48
N ILE A 143 -3.56 -4.41 31.71
CA ILE A 143 -2.32 -4.95 32.32
C ILE A 143 -2.16 -4.48 33.78
N CYS A 144 -2.54 -3.23 34.07
CA CYS A 144 -2.43 -2.61 35.37
C CYS A 144 -3.76 -2.75 36.11
N TYR A 145 -3.76 -3.53 37.20
CA TYR A 145 -4.95 -3.74 38.02
C TYR A 145 -5.32 -2.50 38.86
N ASP A 146 -4.37 -1.59 39.10
CA ASP A 146 -4.58 -0.34 39.84
C ASP A 146 -3.62 0.77 39.37
N PHE A 147 -4.16 1.79 38.71
CA PHE A 147 -3.39 2.95 38.22
C PHE A 147 -2.89 3.90 39.32
N VAL A 148 -3.34 3.71 40.56
CA VAL A 148 -2.88 4.49 41.72
C VAL A 148 -1.57 3.91 42.30
N ASP A 149 -1.17 2.71 41.88
CA ASP A 149 0.12 2.12 42.25
C ASP A 149 1.28 2.86 41.53
N THR A 150 1.79 3.90 42.19
CA THR A 150 2.88 4.72 41.68
C THR A 150 4.17 3.93 41.47
N GLN A 151 4.41 2.88 42.26
CA GLN A 151 5.60 2.05 42.14
C GLN A 151 5.52 1.17 40.87
N MET A 152 4.35 0.61 40.57
CA MET A 152 4.12 -0.15 39.33
C MET A 152 4.17 0.75 38.10
N MET A 153 3.61 1.96 38.18
CA MET A 153 3.61 2.92 37.07
C MET A 153 5.02 3.45 36.74
N GLU A 154 5.88 3.69 37.74
CA GLU A 154 7.29 4.06 37.54
C GLU A 154 8.10 2.95 36.86
N LEU A 155 7.84 1.68 37.19
CA LEU A 155 8.50 0.54 36.55
C LEU A 155 8.07 0.35 35.09
N LEU A 156 6.84 0.73 34.73
CA LEU A 156 6.31 0.64 33.37
C LEU A 156 6.67 1.85 32.49
N GLN A 157 7.01 2.99 33.09
CA GLN A 157 7.34 4.24 32.39
C GLN A 157 8.37 4.07 31.24
N PRO A 158 9.47 3.30 31.38
CA PRO A 158 10.42 3.09 30.29
C PRO A 158 9.91 2.22 29.14
N SER A 159 8.77 1.55 29.29
CA SER A 159 8.15 0.68 28.28
C SER A 159 7.03 1.37 27.49
N LEU A 160 6.65 2.59 27.89
CA LEU A 160 5.56 3.40 27.31
C LEU A 160 6.07 4.60 26.48
N GLU A 161 7.37 4.90 26.53
CA GLU A 161 8.05 5.89 25.68
C GLU A 161 8.61 5.25 24.40
#